data_AF-A0A4R7VHF5-F1
#
_entry.id   AF-A0A4R7VHF5-F1
#
_cell.length_a   1.000
_cell.length_b   1.000
_cell.length_c   1.000
_cell.angle_alpha   90.00
_cell.angle_beta   90.00
_cell.angle_gamma   90.00
#
_symmetry.space_group_name_H-M   'P 1'
#
loop_
_entity.id
_entity.type
_entity.pdbx_description
1 polymer ?
#
loop_
_entity_poly.entity_id
_entity_poly.type
_entity_poly.pdbx_seq_one_letter_code
_entity_poly.pdbx_strand_id
1 'polypeptide(L)'
;MTTDNPMYDLLPQYVRTRDAELGHPLRSLLAPMADEYRRVREDVDRLYGDWFVETCRAEVLPLLLDLTGGRTATGTPSRAQVANSVRTGRIKGTADGLRAMATDVTGWPADVVEYFARLRVTQHVDNVRPGNLATADLRNTAALTRLGTTHDEVARSADVRAMTGGVGRHNVPNIAVHLWRLDSYPYRGVHARAVDAAQGRWTFDPAGRDMPLFTPAARPLTRLDLDAALAAGDTPTMPSVVVDGSPATVYVADLSTWDRPWLGRVAVDPELGRLTVARGGVPRSVEVSYHAGAAGDVGAHSYDRARTLAAALAAAAVPGPSTADWQAVVRYGTGPYPSLAAAAAAWHALPAAPGRLGVIVVADSATYRGDVELRLRPGERLLVVAGAVTSTGVVVPVGVRPHLVGGLHVLAQAVRAPVPTGLVLDGLSVEGDVLTGDGLDTLVVSNCTVLGGLGGDTTARCTSWLLRSVVESVGLPGQRVVARDSAVYGRAVAADDLELVACTVLGDVAARRFSALDSILTGTLTAGEVPRVRHSHLRSDTGEPVFDSVDPAHPAFCRLAPGCPPEVTTGAGDNGELGVHNHLGHGGRLAELAFQLDGHLRPGTVAGTCFAT
;
A
#
# COMPACT_ATOMS: atom_id res chain seq x y z
N MET A 1 -11.42 -36.59 4.53
CA MET A 1 -10.67 -37.83 4.25
C MET A 1 -9.43 -37.42 3.49
N THR A 2 -8.30 -37.38 4.18
CA THR A 2 -6.97 -37.19 3.58
C THR A 2 -6.58 -38.50 2.91
N THR A 3 -6.63 -38.55 1.58
CA THR A 3 -6.42 -39.78 0.82
C THR A 3 -5.03 -39.78 0.20
N ASP A 4 -4.12 -40.55 0.82
CA ASP A 4 -2.77 -40.78 0.29
C ASP A 4 -2.79 -41.38 -1.12
N ASN A 5 -3.88 -42.06 -1.54
CA ASN A 5 -4.01 -42.64 -2.87
C ASN A 5 -5.45 -42.58 -3.42
N PRO A 6 -5.80 -41.52 -4.17
CA PRO A 6 -7.16 -41.34 -4.71
C PRO A 6 -7.58 -42.43 -5.69
N MET A 7 -6.64 -43.08 -6.40
CA MET A 7 -6.98 -44.18 -7.31
C MET A 7 -7.36 -45.46 -6.56
N TYR A 8 -6.64 -45.77 -5.47
CA TYR A 8 -6.96 -46.92 -4.61
C TYR A 8 -8.35 -46.77 -4.00
N ASP A 9 -8.74 -45.56 -3.61
CA ASP A 9 -10.04 -45.28 -3.00
C ASP A 9 -11.23 -45.41 -3.95
N LEU A 10 -11.00 -45.36 -5.27
CA LEU A 10 -12.02 -45.64 -6.28
C LEU A 10 -12.26 -47.15 -6.46
N LEU A 11 -11.41 -48.02 -5.89
CA LEU A 11 -11.61 -49.47 -5.99
C LEU A 11 -12.77 -49.94 -5.09
N PRO A 12 -13.56 -50.94 -5.54
CA PRO A 12 -14.58 -51.55 -4.71
C PRO A 12 -14.02 -52.03 -3.36
N GLN A 13 -14.81 -51.89 -2.30
CA GLN A 13 -14.37 -52.20 -0.93
C GLN A 13 -13.84 -53.63 -0.79
N TYR A 14 -14.46 -54.62 -1.44
CA TYR A 14 -14.01 -56.02 -1.37
C TYR A 14 -12.60 -56.24 -1.94
N VAL A 15 -12.17 -55.44 -2.93
CA VAL A 15 -10.82 -55.48 -3.50
C VAL A 15 -9.81 -54.89 -2.52
N ARG A 16 -10.16 -53.78 -1.88
CA ARG A 16 -9.31 -53.14 -0.86
C ARG A 16 -9.14 -54.02 0.38
N THR A 17 -10.20 -54.71 0.82
CA THR A 17 -10.11 -55.68 1.93
C THR A 17 -9.15 -56.82 1.60
N ARG A 18 -9.28 -57.42 0.41
CA ARG A 18 -8.41 -58.52 -0.02
C ARG A 18 -6.95 -58.08 -0.22
N ASP A 19 -6.72 -56.86 -0.69
CA ASP A 19 -5.39 -56.28 -0.80
C ASP A 19 -4.75 -56.02 0.58
N ALA A 20 -5.54 -55.57 1.55
CA ALA A 20 -5.09 -55.42 2.93
C ALA A 20 -4.70 -56.75 3.57
N GLU A 21 -5.47 -57.82 3.34
CA GLU A 21 -5.14 -59.19 3.77
C GLU A 21 -3.80 -59.70 3.18
N LEU A 22 -3.40 -59.20 2.01
CA LEU A 22 -2.15 -59.55 1.32
C LEU A 22 -0.99 -58.59 1.57
N GLY A 23 -1.14 -57.61 2.47
CA GLY A 23 -0.08 -56.66 2.82
C GLY A 23 0.07 -55.47 1.86
N HIS A 24 -1.02 -55.05 1.21
CA HIS A 24 -1.10 -53.86 0.33
C HIS A 24 -0.24 -53.85 -0.96
N PRO A 25 -0.07 -54.97 -1.69
CA PRO A 25 0.68 -54.97 -2.95
C PRO A 25 0.03 -54.09 -4.04
N LEU A 26 -1.30 -54.08 -4.15
CA LEU A 26 -2.01 -53.26 -5.13
C LEU A 26 -1.95 -51.77 -4.77
N ARG A 27 -2.09 -51.41 -3.48
CA ARG A 27 -1.89 -50.01 -3.03
C ARG A 27 -0.48 -49.52 -3.37
N SER A 28 0.54 -50.36 -3.18
CA SER A 28 1.94 -50.03 -3.50
C SER A 28 2.16 -49.86 -5.00
N LEU A 29 1.53 -50.71 -5.83
CA LEU A 29 1.56 -50.58 -7.29
C LEU A 29 0.87 -49.30 -7.78
N LEU A 30 -0.28 -48.96 -7.19
CA LEU A 30 -1.06 -47.78 -7.57
C LEU A 30 -0.52 -46.47 -7.02
N ALA A 31 0.33 -46.49 -5.99
CA ALA A 31 0.90 -45.28 -5.40
C ALA A 31 1.60 -44.36 -6.42
N PRO A 32 2.56 -44.83 -7.25
CA PRO A 32 3.20 -43.99 -8.27
C PRO A 32 2.24 -43.54 -9.37
N MET A 33 1.21 -44.34 -9.71
CA MET A 33 0.21 -43.95 -10.71
C MET A 33 -0.75 -42.88 -10.18
N ALA A 34 -1.01 -42.89 -8.87
CA ALA A 34 -1.88 -41.92 -8.23
C ALA A 34 -1.31 -40.50 -8.29
N ASP A 35 0.01 -40.35 -8.29
CA ASP A 35 0.67 -39.06 -8.46
C ASP A 35 0.45 -38.47 -9.86
N GLU A 36 0.61 -39.28 -10.90
CA GLU A 36 0.32 -38.85 -12.28
C GLU A 36 -1.18 -38.61 -12.50
N TYR A 37 -2.05 -39.44 -11.93
CA TYR A 37 -3.50 -39.19 -11.94
C TYR A 37 -3.85 -37.85 -11.30
N ARG A 38 -3.22 -37.52 -10.15
CA ARG A 38 -3.44 -36.25 -9.47
C ARG A 38 -3.00 -35.07 -10.33
N ARG A 39 -1.84 -35.16 -10.99
CA ARG A 39 -1.35 -34.12 -11.91
C ARG A 39 -2.30 -33.89 -13.09
N VAL A 40 -2.79 -34.97 -13.71
CA VAL A 40 -3.76 -34.86 -14.81
C VAL A 40 -5.08 -34.27 -14.32
N ARG A 41 -5.57 -34.69 -13.15
CA ARG A 41 -6.79 -34.14 -12.57
C ARG A 41 -6.66 -32.65 -12.25
N GLU A 42 -5.55 -32.26 -11.64
CA GLU A 42 -5.22 -30.85 -11.38
C GLU A 42 -5.11 -30.04 -12.68
N ASP A 43 -4.57 -30.63 -13.76
CA ASP A 43 -4.51 -29.98 -15.06
C ASP A 43 -5.90 -29.80 -15.70
N VAL A 44 -6.78 -30.80 -15.60
CA VAL A 44 -8.17 -30.70 -16.07
C VAL A 44 -8.94 -29.65 -15.26
N ASP A 45 -8.81 -29.67 -13.94
CA ASP A 45 -9.44 -28.68 -13.06
C ASP A 45 -8.92 -27.26 -13.39
N ARG A 46 -7.62 -27.13 -13.69
CA ARG A 46 -6.99 -25.88 -14.14
C ARG A 46 -7.52 -25.43 -15.51
N LEU A 47 -7.65 -26.33 -16.49
CA LEU A 47 -8.22 -26.03 -17.81
C LEU A 47 -9.68 -25.58 -17.71
N TYR A 48 -10.46 -26.20 -16.82
CA TYR A 48 -11.83 -25.77 -16.56
C TYR A 48 -11.85 -24.39 -15.90
N GLY A 49 -10.93 -24.12 -14.96
CA GLY A 49 -10.73 -22.79 -14.40
C GLY A 49 -10.39 -21.73 -15.45
N ASP A 50 -9.65 -22.10 -16.50
CA ASP A 50 -9.28 -21.20 -17.59
C ASP A 50 -10.47 -20.68 -18.43
N TRP A 51 -11.67 -21.24 -18.29
CA TRP A 51 -12.87 -20.77 -18.99
C TRP A 51 -13.54 -19.56 -18.33
N PHE A 52 -13.27 -19.30 -17.05
CA PHE A 52 -13.93 -18.24 -16.29
C PHE A 52 -12.96 -17.11 -15.97
N VAL A 53 -13.39 -15.86 -16.20
CA VAL A 53 -12.55 -14.68 -16.02
C VAL A 53 -12.09 -14.49 -14.57
N GLU A 54 -12.76 -15.07 -13.59
CA GLU A 54 -12.42 -14.99 -12.17
C GLU A 54 -11.30 -15.97 -11.78
N THR A 55 -11.25 -17.13 -12.44
CA THR A 55 -10.38 -18.26 -12.05
C THR A 55 -9.30 -18.58 -13.08
N CYS A 56 -9.42 -18.07 -14.31
CA CYS A 56 -8.46 -18.36 -15.37
C CYS A 56 -7.07 -17.83 -15.03
N ARG A 57 -6.03 -18.44 -15.59
CA ARG A 57 -4.68 -17.89 -15.50
C ARG A 57 -4.58 -16.55 -16.24
N ALA A 58 -3.66 -15.68 -15.79
CA ALA A 58 -3.47 -14.35 -16.38
C ALA A 58 -3.13 -14.42 -17.88
N GLU A 59 -2.37 -15.45 -18.28
CA GLU A 59 -1.99 -15.74 -19.67
C GLU A 59 -3.18 -16.00 -20.60
N VAL A 60 -4.34 -16.41 -20.06
CA VAL A 60 -5.56 -16.72 -20.83
C VAL A 60 -6.46 -15.50 -21.01
N LEU A 61 -6.28 -14.46 -20.18
CA LEU A 61 -7.09 -13.23 -20.24
C LEU A 61 -7.11 -12.56 -21.63
N PRO A 62 -5.99 -12.45 -22.37
CA PRO A 62 -6.01 -11.88 -23.72
C PRO A 62 -6.88 -12.69 -24.69
N LEU A 63 -6.91 -14.02 -24.56
CA LEU A 63 -7.70 -14.90 -25.41
C LEU A 63 -9.20 -14.74 -25.12
N LEU A 64 -9.57 -14.63 -23.84
CA LEU A 64 -10.95 -14.36 -23.44
C LEU A 64 -11.40 -12.97 -23.91
N LEU A 65 -10.51 -11.97 -23.85
CA LEU A 65 -10.82 -10.64 -24.36
C LEU A 65 -11.09 -10.65 -25.87
N ASP A 66 -10.25 -11.34 -26.64
CA ASP A 66 -10.37 -11.47 -28.10
C ASP A 66 -11.69 -12.14 -28.50
N LEU A 67 -12.14 -13.15 -27.74
CA LEU A 67 -13.44 -13.81 -27.96
C LEU A 67 -14.62 -12.81 -27.89
N THR A 68 -14.50 -11.77 -27.07
CA THR A 68 -15.51 -10.71 -26.95
C THR A 68 -15.32 -9.56 -27.95
N GLY A 69 -14.35 -9.67 -28.86
CA GLY A 69 -13.97 -8.63 -29.82
C GLY A 69 -13.18 -7.47 -29.19
N GLY A 70 -12.69 -7.64 -27.96
CA GLY A 70 -11.81 -6.70 -27.28
C GLY A 70 -10.37 -6.82 -27.77
N ARG A 71 -9.57 -5.79 -27.49
CA ARG A 71 -8.13 -5.75 -27.82
C ARG A 71 -7.37 -5.20 -26.62
N THR A 72 -6.08 -5.47 -26.53
CA THR A 72 -5.17 -4.90 -25.52
C THR A 72 -3.85 -4.50 -26.16
N ALA A 73 -3.23 -3.44 -25.66
CA ALA A 73 -1.90 -2.99 -26.03
C ALA A 73 -0.81 -3.55 -25.11
N THR A 74 -1.11 -3.80 -23.83
CA THR A 74 -0.11 -4.15 -22.81
C THR A 74 0.06 -5.65 -22.55
N GLY A 75 -0.37 -6.49 -23.49
CA GLY A 75 -0.15 -7.94 -23.47
C GLY A 75 -1.03 -8.72 -22.48
N THR A 76 -1.34 -8.19 -21.28
CA THR A 76 -2.27 -8.83 -20.32
C THR A 76 -3.31 -7.83 -19.83
N PRO A 77 -4.59 -7.98 -20.19
CA PRO A 77 -5.66 -7.09 -19.74
C PRO A 77 -6.07 -7.40 -18.30
N SER A 78 -6.76 -6.46 -17.65
CA SER A 78 -7.33 -6.71 -16.33
C SER A 78 -8.52 -7.67 -16.42
N ARG A 79 -8.79 -8.43 -15.34
CA ARG A 79 -9.99 -9.29 -15.28
C ARG A 79 -11.28 -8.46 -15.44
N ALA A 80 -11.33 -7.26 -14.87
CA ALA A 80 -12.49 -6.38 -14.98
C ALA A 80 -12.72 -5.93 -16.44
N GLN A 81 -11.66 -5.59 -17.18
CA GLN A 81 -11.72 -5.24 -18.59
C GLN A 81 -12.31 -6.39 -19.43
N VAL A 82 -11.88 -7.63 -19.17
CA VAL A 82 -12.41 -8.82 -19.87
C VAL A 82 -13.87 -9.07 -19.49
N ALA A 83 -14.19 -9.06 -18.19
CA ALA A 83 -15.54 -9.34 -17.70
C ALA A 83 -16.58 -8.33 -18.22
N ASN A 84 -16.20 -7.06 -18.32
CA ASN A 84 -17.10 -5.97 -18.68
C ASN A 84 -17.05 -5.56 -20.16
N SER A 85 -16.21 -6.19 -20.99
CA SER A 85 -15.95 -5.77 -22.38
C SER A 85 -17.21 -5.63 -23.23
N VAL A 86 -18.16 -6.56 -23.10
CA VAL A 86 -19.45 -6.52 -23.83
C VAL A 86 -20.31 -5.37 -23.35
N ARG A 87 -20.35 -5.12 -22.04
CA ARG A 87 -21.14 -4.04 -21.43
C ARG A 87 -20.62 -2.68 -21.91
N THR A 88 -19.32 -2.41 -21.75
CA THR A 88 -18.68 -1.16 -22.20
C THR A 88 -18.77 -1.02 -23.72
N GLY A 89 -18.69 -2.13 -24.46
CA GLY A 89 -18.90 -2.17 -25.90
C GLY A 89 -20.29 -1.68 -26.36
N ARG A 90 -21.35 -1.96 -25.59
CA ARG A 90 -22.74 -1.54 -25.89
C ARG A 90 -23.02 -0.06 -25.62
N ILE A 91 -22.25 0.57 -24.74
CA ILE A 91 -22.43 1.98 -24.32
C ILE A 91 -21.27 2.87 -24.76
N LYS A 92 -20.54 2.46 -25.81
CA LYS A 92 -19.46 3.26 -26.41
C LYS A 92 -19.92 4.67 -26.76
N GLY A 93 -19.01 5.63 -26.63
CA GLY A 93 -19.29 7.03 -26.88
C GLY A 93 -20.02 7.77 -25.77
N THR A 94 -20.50 7.08 -24.73
CA THR A 94 -21.13 7.74 -23.57
C THR A 94 -20.13 8.06 -22.47
N ALA A 95 -20.36 9.10 -21.68
CA ALA A 95 -19.52 9.44 -20.53
C ALA A 95 -19.47 8.29 -19.50
N ASP A 96 -20.60 7.63 -19.25
CA ASP A 96 -20.68 6.48 -18.35
C ASP A 96 -19.91 5.27 -18.89
N GLY A 97 -19.97 5.03 -20.20
CA GLY A 97 -19.19 3.99 -20.87
C GLY A 97 -17.68 4.23 -20.76
N LEU A 98 -17.24 5.46 -20.98
CA LEU A 98 -15.84 5.87 -20.81
C LEU A 98 -15.39 5.75 -19.34
N ARG A 99 -16.23 6.17 -18.39
CA ARG A 99 -15.95 6.08 -16.96
C ARG A 99 -15.76 4.63 -16.52
N ALA A 100 -16.70 3.77 -16.90
CA ALA A 100 -16.67 2.36 -16.56
C ALA A 100 -15.45 1.66 -17.20
N MET A 101 -15.18 1.92 -18.49
CA MET A 101 -14.00 1.38 -19.17
C MET A 101 -12.70 1.84 -18.48
N ALA A 102 -12.59 3.14 -18.15
CA ALA A 102 -11.39 3.65 -17.49
C ALA A 102 -11.14 2.99 -16.13
N THR A 103 -12.20 2.78 -15.36
CA THR A 103 -12.15 2.06 -14.08
C THR A 103 -11.76 0.60 -14.27
N ASP A 104 -12.37 -0.09 -15.25
CA ASP A 104 -12.10 -1.49 -15.54
C ASP A 104 -10.64 -1.71 -15.99
N VAL A 105 -10.09 -0.81 -16.80
CA VAL A 105 -8.71 -0.89 -17.33
C VAL A 105 -7.68 -0.56 -16.27
N THR A 106 -7.87 0.56 -15.56
CA THR A 106 -6.84 1.07 -14.64
C THR A 106 -6.96 0.53 -13.22
N GLY A 107 -8.14 0.05 -12.84
CA GLY A 107 -8.48 -0.26 -11.45
C GLY A 107 -8.72 0.98 -10.57
N TRP A 108 -8.55 2.19 -11.10
CA TRP A 108 -8.72 3.42 -10.34
C TRP A 108 -10.14 3.97 -10.47
N PRO A 109 -10.67 4.64 -9.42
CA PRO A 109 -11.84 5.48 -9.57
C PRO A 109 -11.60 6.48 -10.70
N ALA A 110 -12.58 6.56 -11.61
CA ALA A 110 -12.55 7.46 -12.74
C ALA A 110 -13.81 8.34 -12.75
N ASP A 111 -13.66 9.55 -13.27
CA ASP A 111 -14.78 10.40 -13.64
C ASP A 111 -14.53 11.01 -15.02
N VAL A 112 -15.61 11.31 -15.74
CA VAL A 112 -15.53 11.78 -17.13
C VAL A 112 -16.24 13.11 -17.23
N VAL A 113 -15.51 14.13 -17.68
CA VAL A 113 -16.02 15.48 -17.85
C VAL A 113 -16.03 15.83 -19.33
N GLU A 114 -17.22 16.13 -19.83
CA GLU A 114 -17.45 16.68 -21.16
C GLU A 114 -17.33 18.21 -21.12
N TYR A 115 -16.20 18.76 -21.59
CA TYR A 115 -15.93 20.19 -21.37
C TYR A 115 -16.81 21.11 -22.20
N PHE A 116 -17.41 20.66 -23.30
CA PHE A 116 -18.41 21.45 -24.01
C PHE A 116 -19.63 21.82 -23.15
N ALA A 117 -19.92 21.06 -22.09
CA ALA A 117 -20.96 21.38 -21.12
C ALA A 117 -20.53 22.46 -20.11
N ARG A 118 -19.23 22.70 -19.98
CA ARG A 118 -18.59 23.69 -19.09
C ARG A 118 -18.16 24.97 -19.82
N LEU A 119 -18.58 25.16 -21.07
CA LEU A 119 -18.23 26.33 -21.85
C LEU A 119 -19.27 27.44 -21.73
N ARG A 120 -18.79 28.67 -21.62
CA ARG A 120 -19.60 29.86 -21.86
C ARG A 120 -19.94 29.91 -23.35
N VAL A 121 -21.23 29.85 -23.68
CA VAL A 121 -21.72 29.90 -25.05
C VAL A 121 -22.93 30.81 -25.16
N THR A 122 -23.04 31.53 -26.28
CA THR A 122 -24.30 32.13 -26.71
C THR A 122 -25.24 31.00 -27.13
N GLN A 123 -26.34 30.82 -26.40
CA GLN A 123 -27.20 29.64 -26.53
C GLN A 123 -28.20 29.82 -27.68
N HIS A 124 -28.40 28.75 -28.46
CA HIS A 124 -29.44 28.70 -29.49
C HIS A 124 -30.81 28.48 -28.85
N VAL A 125 -31.88 29.06 -29.42
CA VAL A 125 -33.25 28.94 -28.87
C VAL A 125 -33.76 27.51 -28.78
N ASP A 126 -33.32 26.63 -29.69
CA ASP A 126 -33.67 25.21 -29.67
C ASP A 126 -32.85 24.38 -28.66
N ASN A 127 -31.83 24.97 -28.03
CA ASN A 127 -30.92 24.27 -27.12
C ASN A 127 -30.48 25.17 -25.95
N VAL A 128 -31.46 25.63 -25.18
CA VAL A 128 -31.23 26.42 -23.98
C VAL A 128 -30.79 25.53 -22.82
N ARG A 129 -29.72 25.93 -22.14
CA ARG A 129 -29.12 25.32 -20.95
C ARG A 129 -29.21 26.32 -19.79
N PRO A 130 -30.33 26.33 -19.03
CA PRO A 130 -30.58 27.33 -17.99
C PRO A 130 -29.54 27.33 -16.86
N GLY A 131 -28.95 26.16 -16.56
CA GLY A 131 -27.92 26.03 -15.53
C GLY A 131 -26.51 26.47 -15.97
N ASN A 132 -26.27 26.71 -17.27
CA ASN A 132 -24.96 27.11 -17.78
C ASN A 132 -24.81 28.64 -17.75
N LEU A 133 -24.59 29.16 -16.54
CA LEU A 133 -24.48 30.59 -16.29
C LEU A 133 -23.10 31.12 -16.69
N ALA A 134 -23.06 32.28 -17.34
CA ALA A 134 -21.81 32.90 -17.78
C ALA A 134 -20.93 33.39 -16.61
N THR A 135 -21.51 33.67 -15.45
CA THR A 135 -20.83 34.17 -14.25
C THR A 135 -21.06 33.24 -13.07
N ALA A 136 -20.03 33.03 -12.24
CA ALA A 136 -20.16 32.26 -11.00
C ALA A 136 -21.01 33.01 -9.97
N ASP A 137 -21.84 32.28 -9.22
CA ASP A 137 -22.57 32.84 -8.07
C ASP A 137 -21.68 32.79 -6.83
N LEU A 138 -21.24 33.97 -6.37
CA LEU A 138 -20.37 34.09 -5.18
C LEU A 138 -21.09 33.73 -3.87
N ARG A 139 -22.42 33.60 -3.88
CA ARG A 139 -23.20 33.20 -2.70
C ARG A 139 -23.27 31.68 -2.55
N ASN A 140 -23.05 30.94 -3.63
CA ASN A 140 -23.03 29.48 -3.59
C ASN A 140 -21.63 28.97 -3.24
N THR A 141 -21.28 29.08 -1.96
CA THR A 141 -19.97 28.68 -1.44
C THR A 141 -19.65 27.21 -1.73
N ALA A 142 -20.65 26.32 -1.67
CA ALA A 142 -20.47 24.91 -2.00
C ALA A 142 -20.02 24.68 -3.45
N ALA A 143 -20.57 25.41 -4.42
CA ALA A 143 -20.12 25.34 -5.81
C ALA A 143 -18.72 25.95 -5.99
N LEU A 144 -18.39 27.01 -5.25
CA LEU A 144 -17.06 27.63 -5.30
C LEU A 144 -15.96 26.72 -4.74
N THR A 145 -16.26 25.91 -3.72
CA THR A 145 -15.31 24.92 -3.18
C THR A 145 -14.96 23.84 -4.20
N ARG A 146 -15.82 23.58 -5.20
CA ARG A 146 -15.58 22.59 -6.27
C ARG A 146 -14.80 23.14 -7.45
N LEU A 147 -14.41 24.43 -7.46
CA LEU A 147 -13.65 25.04 -8.54
C LEU A 147 -12.36 24.27 -8.83
N GLY A 148 -12.08 24.00 -10.10
CA GLY A 148 -10.90 23.24 -10.52
C GLY A 148 -10.97 21.72 -10.30
N THR A 149 -12.00 21.20 -9.62
CA THR A 149 -12.25 19.76 -9.48
C THR A 149 -13.03 19.20 -10.69
N THR A 150 -13.25 17.89 -10.72
CA THR A 150 -14.12 17.26 -11.76
C THR A 150 -15.56 17.74 -11.68
N HIS A 151 -15.97 18.23 -10.51
CA HIS A 151 -17.30 18.76 -10.22
C HIS A 151 -17.36 20.29 -10.31
N ASP A 152 -16.37 20.94 -10.95
CA ASP A 152 -16.43 22.37 -11.27
C ASP A 152 -17.57 22.62 -12.27
N GLU A 153 -18.60 23.34 -11.82
CA GLU A 153 -19.76 23.70 -12.63
C GLU A 153 -19.67 25.09 -13.26
N VAL A 154 -18.63 25.85 -12.93
CA VAL A 154 -18.48 27.23 -13.40
C VAL A 154 -18.03 27.23 -14.86
N ALA A 155 -18.85 27.85 -15.70
CA ALA A 155 -18.58 27.97 -17.13
C ALA A 155 -17.28 28.75 -17.39
N ARG A 156 -16.42 28.20 -18.25
CA ARG A 156 -15.14 28.79 -18.67
C ARG A 156 -15.18 29.25 -20.14
N SER A 157 -14.29 30.16 -20.50
CA SER A 157 -14.02 30.50 -21.90
C SER A 157 -13.35 29.32 -22.61
N ALA A 158 -13.53 29.24 -23.93
CA ALA A 158 -12.86 28.22 -24.73
C ALA A 158 -11.34 28.40 -24.71
N ASP A 159 -10.63 27.29 -24.53
CA ASP A 159 -9.19 27.14 -24.60
C ASP A 159 -8.82 26.35 -25.87
N VAL A 160 -8.10 27.00 -26.77
CA VAL A 160 -7.74 26.44 -28.09
C VAL A 160 -6.43 25.66 -28.09
N ARG A 161 -5.75 25.57 -26.95
CA ARG A 161 -4.55 24.74 -26.79
C ARG A 161 -4.91 23.26 -26.89
N ALA A 162 -3.96 22.43 -27.31
CA ALA A 162 -4.10 20.98 -27.24
C ALA A 162 -4.31 20.54 -25.78
N MET A 163 -5.15 19.53 -25.59
CA MET A 163 -5.40 18.99 -24.26
C MET A 163 -4.25 18.07 -23.84
N THR A 164 -3.34 18.59 -23.03
CA THR A 164 -2.17 17.87 -22.53
C THR A 164 -1.96 18.17 -21.05
N GLY A 165 -1.73 17.14 -20.23
CA GLY A 165 -1.33 17.30 -18.83
C GLY A 165 -2.26 18.19 -17.98
N GLY A 166 -3.54 18.25 -18.31
CA GLY A 166 -4.50 19.13 -17.64
C GLY A 166 -4.49 20.60 -18.08
N VAL A 167 -3.87 20.95 -19.19
CA VAL A 167 -4.01 22.25 -19.88
C VAL A 167 -4.92 22.06 -21.10
N GLY A 168 -5.51 23.12 -21.66
CA GLY A 168 -6.28 23.03 -22.90
C GLY A 168 -7.65 22.36 -22.75
N ARG A 169 -8.10 22.04 -21.53
CA ARG A 169 -9.27 21.18 -21.31
C ARG A 169 -10.58 21.77 -21.83
N HIS A 170 -10.79 23.07 -21.65
CA HIS A 170 -12.07 23.74 -21.90
C HIS A 170 -12.29 23.98 -23.39
N ASN A 171 -12.65 22.96 -24.15
CA ASN A 171 -12.98 23.11 -25.58
C ASN A 171 -14.13 22.17 -25.97
N VAL A 172 -14.77 22.44 -27.11
CA VAL A 172 -15.92 21.67 -27.60
C VAL A 172 -15.60 20.19 -27.83
N PRO A 173 -14.49 19.79 -28.48
CA PRO A 173 -14.22 18.37 -28.71
C PRO A 173 -13.70 17.64 -27.46
N ASN A 174 -13.37 18.35 -26.40
CA ASN A 174 -12.56 17.79 -25.32
C ASN A 174 -13.39 17.05 -24.28
N ILE A 175 -12.95 15.83 -23.98
CA ILE A 175 -13.44 14.99 -22.89
C ILE A 175 -12.24 14.65 -22.02
N ALA A 176 -12.26 14.94 -20.71
CA ALA A 176 -11.23 14.41 -19.82
C ALA A 176 -11.73 13.22 -19.02
N VAL A 177 -10.88 12.22 -18.90
CA VAL A 177 -10.97 11.15 -17.91
C VAL A 177 -10.10 11.54 -16.74
N HIS A 178 -10.71 11.82 -15.60
CA HIS A 178 -10.03 12.13 -14.35
C HIS A 178 -9.87 10.87 -13.52
N LEU A 179 -8.64 10.57 -13.10
CA LEU A 179 -8.30 9.36 -12.35
C LEU A 179 -7.79 9.72 -10.95
N TRP A 180 -8.26 8.99 -9.95
CA TRP A 180 -7.71 9.04 -8.59
C TRP A 180 -6.73 7.89 -8.40
N ARG A 181 -5.43 8.18 -8.41
CA ARG A 181 -4.34 7.19 -8.31
C ARG A 181 -3.88 6.90 -6.87
N LEU A 182 -4.69 7.25 -5.87
CA LEU A 182 -4.40 6.91 -4.48
C LEU A 182 -5.38 5.83 -4.05
N ASP A 183 -4.92 4.93 -3.21
CA ASP A 183 -5.74 3.96 -2.52
C ASP A 183 -6.14 4.49 -1.14
N SER A 184 -7.17 3.89 -0.53
CA SER A 184 -7.66 4.27 0.78
C SER A 184 -7.74 3.07 1.70
N TYR A 185 -7.13 3.19 2.87
CA TYR A 185 -6.98 2.09 3.81
C TYR A 185 -7.61 2.46 5.17
N PRO A 186 -8.40 1.56 5.77
CA PRO A 186 -9.08 1.82 7.03
C PRO A 186 -8.14 1.69 8.23
N TYR A 187 -8.24 2.64 9.16
CA TYR A 187 -7.51 2.71 10.43
C TYR A 187 -8.55 2.64 11.53
N ARG A 188 -8.36 1.72 12.47
CA ARG A 188 -9.34 1.48 13.54
C ARG A 188 -8.65 1.49 14.90
N GLY A 189 -9.25 2.22 15.85
CA GLY A 189 -8.79 2.28 17.23
C GLY A 189 -7.34 2.77 17.36
N VAL A 190 -6.97 3.77 16.56
CA VAL A 190 -5.62 4.34 16.56
C VAL A 190 -5.53 5.38 17.66
N HIS A 191 -4.45 5.35 18.45
CA HIS A 191 -4.21 6.41 19.43
C HIS A 191 -3.81 7.71 18.72
N ALA A 192 -4.61 8.75 18.85
CA ALA A 192 -4.27 10.08 18.32
C ALA A 192 -3.07 10.65 19.07
N ARG A 193 -2.27 11.49 18.38
CA ARG A 193 -1.11 12.15 18.99
C ARG A 193 -1.51 13.52 19.53
N ALA A 194 -1.23 13.77 20.80
CA ALA A 194 -1.37 15.10 21.37
C ALA A 194 -0.24 16.01 20.85
N VAL A 195 -0.62 17.09 20.16
CA VAL A 195 0.28 18.21 19.86
C VAL A 195 0.40 19.09 21.10
N ASP A 196 -0.73 19.37 21.74
CA ASP A 196 -0.82 20.04 23.04
C ASP A 196 -2.07 19.52 23.76
N ALA A 197 -1.88 18.58 24.68
CA ALA A 197 -2.96 17.94 25.42
C ALA A 197 -3.68 18.92 26.36
N ALA A 198 -2.95 19.85 27.00
CA ALA A 198 -3.52 20.92 27.81
C ALA A 198 -4.40 21.83 26.95
N GLN A 199 -4.02 21.98 25.68
CA GLN A 199 -4.80 22.67 24.69
C GLN A 199 -5.77 21.81 23.87
N GLY A 200 -5.99 20.55 24.24
CA GLY A 200 -6.91 19.66 23.53
C GLY A 200 -6.62 19.55 22.03
N ARG A 201 -5.37 19.76 21.59
CA ARG A 201 -4.93 19.72 20.19
C ARG A 201 -4.33 18.36 19.87
N TRP A 202 -4.92 17.67 18.90
CA TRP A 202 -4.52 16.31 18.53
C TRP A 202 -4.48 16.15 17.00
N THR A 203 -3.69 15.20 16.52
CA THR A 203 -3.64 14.76 15.12
C THR A 203 -4.11 13.32 14.98
N PHE A 204 -4.68 13.00 13.83
CA PHE A 204 -5.06 11.63 13.48
C PHE A 204 -3.84 10.73 13.22
N ASP A 205 -2.73 11.28 12.72
CA ASP A 205 -1.47 10.53 12.61
C ASP A 205 -0.84 10.36 14.01
N PRO A 206 -0.55 9.11 14.44
CA PRO A 206 0.20 8.84 15.68
C PRO A 206 1.57 9.53 15.76
N ALA A 207 2.18 9.82 14.61
CA ALA A 207 3.45 10.53 14.54
C ALA A 207 3.35 12.05 14.72
N GLY A 208 2.13 12.60 14.89
CA GLY A 208 1.95 14.04 15.14
C GLY A 208 1.97 14.93 13.91
N ARG A 209 1.87 14.36 12.72
CA ARG A 209 1.95 15.07 11.43
C ARG A 209 0.56 15.38 10.89
N ASP A 210 0.45 16.45 10.10
CA ASP A 210 -0.76 16.75 9.35
C ASP A 210 -0.88 15.77 8.16
N MET A 211 -2.09 15.24 7.94
CA MET A 211 -2.38 14.42 6.77
C MET A 211 -3.86 14.54 6.38
N PRO A 212 -4.19 14.61 5.08
CA PRO A 212 -5.58 14.57 4.67
C PRO A 212 -6.19 13.18 4.93
N LEU A 213 -7.41 13.17 5.46
CA LEU A 213 -8.23 11.97 5.61
C LEU A 213 -8.90 11.64 4.28
N PHE A 214 -9.27 10.37 4.10
CA PHE A 214 -9.86 9.87 2.87
C PHE A 214 -11.27 9.33 3.11
N THR A 215 -12.02 9.20 2.03
CA THR A 215 -13.25 8.42 1.96
C THR A 215 -12.90 6.94 1.66
N PRO A 216 -13.80 5.99 1.93
CA PRO A 216 -13.60 4.60 1.51
C PRO A 216 -13.44 4.42 -0.01
N ALA A 217 -13.96 5.37 -0.80
CA ALA A 217 -13.84 5.40 -2.25
C ALA A 217 -12.53 6.05 -2.75
N ALA A 218 -11.51 6.13 -1.89
CA ALA A 218 -10.18 6.64 -2.21
C ALA A 218 -10.10 8.07 -2.75
N ARG A 219 -11.00 8.93 -2.27
CA ARG A 219 -10.96 10.39 -2.49
C ARG A 219 -10.62 11.11 -1.19
N PRO A 220 -9.83 12.20 -1.21
CA PRO A 220 -9.65 13.05 -0.05
C PRO A 220 -11.01 13.48 0.51
N LEU A 221 -11.17 13.41 1.82
CA LEU A 221 -12.38 13.81 2.52
C LEU A 221 -12.31 15.32 2.77
N THR A 222 -13.13 16.10 2.05
CA THR A 222 -13.17 17.55 2.27
C THR A 222 -14.00 17.92 3.50
N ARG A 223 -13.85 19.14 4.00
CA ARG A 223 -14.73 19.67 5.05
C ARG A 223 -16.21 19.61 4.64
N LEU A 224 -16.50 19.94 3.38
CA LEU A 224 -17.87 19.94 2.84
C LEU A 224 -18.47 18.53 2.80
N ASP A 225 -17.69 17.53 2.38
CA ASP A 225 -18.15 16.14 2.33
C ASP A 225 -18.50 15.62 3.73
N LEU A 226 -17.64 15.91 4.72
CA LEU A 226 -17.87 15.48 6.10
C LEU A 226 -19.07 16.21 6.73
N ASP A 227 -19.22 17.52 6.48
CA ASP A 227 -20.34 18.31 7.00
C ASP A 227 -21.67 17.82 6.43
N ALA A 228 -21.73 17.56 5.12
CA ALA A 228 -22.91 17.00 4.46
C ALA A 228 -23.28 15.61 5.00
N ALA A 229 -22.29 14.74 5.22
CA ALA A 229 -22.52 13.42 5.79
C ALA A 229 -23.11 13.50 7.22
N LEU A 230 -22.51 14.33 8.08
CA LEU A 230 -23.00 14.54 9.45
C LEU A 230 -24.42 15.14 9.47
N ALA A 231 -24.72 16.07 8.57
CA ALA A 231 -26.04 16.69 8.45
C ALA A 231 -27.13 15.73 7.97
N ALA A 232 -26.77 14.75 7.12
CA ALA A 232 -27.70 13.72 6.64
C ALA A 232 -28.13 12.72 7.73
N GLY A 233 -27.50 12.77 8.91
CA GLY A 233 -27.69 11.77 9.96
C GLY A 233 -27.01 10.43 9.64
N ASP A 234 -26.26 10.36 8.54
CA ASP A 234 -25.26 9.33 8.35
C ASP A 234 -24.25 9.55 9.49
N THR A 235 -24.14 8.59 10.40
CA THR A 235 -22.99 8.57 11.29
C THR A 235 -21.87 7.99 10.45
N PRO A 236 -20.97 8.80 9.85
CA PRO A 236 -19.87 8.22 9.11
C PRO A 236 -19.17 7.25 10.06
N THR A 237 -19.07 5.98 9.68
CA THR A 237 -18.35 5.00 10.51
C THR A 237 -16.91 5.48 10.75
N MET A 238 -16.38 6.27 9.81
CA MET A 238 -15.09 6.96 9.87
C MET A 238 -15.16 8.30 9.09
N PRO A 239 -14.62 9.42 9.61
CA PRO A 239 -13.84 9.51 10.84
C PRO A 239 -14.71 9.43 12.11
N SER A 240 -14.27 8.66 13.09
CA SER A 240 -14.88 8.59 14.42
C SER A 240 -13.84 8.83 15.50
N VAL A 241 -14.28 9.43 16.62
CA VAL A 241 -13.42 9.82 17.73
C VAL A 241 -14.02 9.28 19.03
N VAL A 242 -13.18 8.63 19.84
CA VAL A 242 -13.49 8.15 21.18
C VAL A 242 -12.57 8.88 22.15
N VAL A 243 -13.16 9.51 23.16
CA VAL A 243 -12.44 10.26 24.20
C VAL A 243 -12.67 9.55 25.53
N ASP A 244 -11.59 9.14 26.20
CA ASP A 244 -11.64 8.42 27.48
C ASP A 244 -12.60 7.21 27.47
N GLY A 245 -12.58 6.46 26.36
CA GLY A 245 -13.42 5.27 26.15
C GLY A 245 -14.87 5.55 25.76
N SER A 246 -15.29 6.81 25.64
CA SER A 246 -16.65 7.20 25.23
C SER A 246 -16.67 7.81 23.82
N PRO A 247 -17.58 7.38 22.93
CA PRO A 247 -17.73 8.01 21.61
C PRO A 247 -18.07 9.50 21.73
N ALA A 248 -17.37 10.35 20.98
CA ALA A 248 -17.58 11.78 20.97
C ALA A 248 -18.44 12.23 19.79
N THR A 249 -19.24 13.29 19.99
CA THR A 249 -19.96 13.95 18.90
C THR A 249 -18.99 14.83 18.10
N VAL A 250 -18.81 14.48 16.83
CA VAL A 250 -17.92 15.17 15.88
C VAL A 250 -18.68 16.28 15.15
N TYR A 251 -18.01 17.40 14.88
CA TYR A 251 -18.44 18.40 13.92
C TYR A 251 -17.24 18.90 13.10
N VAL A 252 -17.50 19.46 11.92
CA VAL A 252 -16.46 19.94 11.01
C VAL A 252 -16.03 21.36 11.38
N ALA A 253 -14.72 21.61 11.36
CA ALA A 253 -14.16 22.95 11.47
C ALA A 253 -12.88 23.08 10.63
N ASP A 254 -12.54 24.32 10.28
CA ASP A 254 -11.17 24.65 9.86
C ASP A 254 -10.29 24.77 11.12
N LEU A 255 -9.30 23.88 11.23
CA LEU A 255 -8.38 23.82 12.37
C LEU A 255 -6.96 24.25 11.95
N SER A 256 -6.82 25.05 10.89
CA SER A 256 -5.56 25.71 10.55
C SER A 256 -5.04 26.57 11.71
N THR A 257 -5.93 27.22 12.46
CA THR A 257 -5.66 28.05 13.65
C THR A 257 -5.81 27.32 14.99
N TRP A 258 -6.21 26.04 14.98
CA TRP A 258 -6.50 25.24 16.19
C TRP A 258 -7.58 25.84 17.12
N ASP A 259 -8.58 26.51 16.56
CA ASP A 259 -9.69 27.04 17.36
C ASP A 259 -10.50 25.92 18.01
N ARG A 260 -10.86 26.11 19.28
CA ARG A 260 -11.55 25.08 20.08
C ARG A 260 -13.05 25.27 20.12
N PRO A 261 -13.82 24.17 20.14
CA PRO A 261 -15.22 24.21 20.52
C PRO A 261 -15.40 24.70 21.97
N TRP A 262 -16.53 25.36 22.19
CA TRP A 262 -16.92 25.91 23.49
C TRP A 262 -17.57 24.86 24.40
N LEU A 263 -18.19 23.81 23.84
CA LEU A 263 -19.00 22.83 24.57
C LEU A 263 -18.75 21.41 24.05
N GLY A 264 -18.47 20.47 24.96
CA GLY A 264 -18.67 18.99 24.92
C GLY A 264 -18.48 18.19 23.61
N ARG A 265 -17.93 18.79 22.56
CA ARG A 265 -17.84 18.27 21.19
C ARG A 265 -16.38 18.18 20.77
N VAL A 266 -16.14 17.39 19.74
CA VAL A 266 -14.84 17.32 19.07
C VAL A 266 -14.94 17.98 17.71
N ALA A 267 -14.09 18.97 17.46
CA ALA A 267 -13.94 19.56 16.12
C ALA A 267 -12.97 18.70 15.33
N VAL A 268 -13.28 18.38 14.07
CA VAL A 268 -12.41 17.65 13.16
C VAL A 268 -12.20 18.47 11.90
N ASP A 269 -10.94 18.53 11.48
CA ASP A 269 -10.54 19.03 10.17
C ASP A 269 -10.01 17.85 9.35
N PRO A 270 -10.80 17.31 8.40
CA PRO A 270 -10.40 16.15 7.62
C PRO A 270 -9.33 16.47 6.57
N GLU A 271 -9.15 17.74 6.19
CA GLU A 271 -8.14 18.11 5.18
C GLU A 271 -6.74 18.21 5.79
N LEU A 272 -6.66 18.59 7.08
CA LEU A 272 -5.40 18.64 7.83
C LEU A 272 -5.17 17.39 8.69
N GLY A 273 -6.19 16.56 8.92
CA GLY A 273 -6.11 15.42 9.84
C GLY A 273 -5.91 15.86 11.29
N ARG A 274 -6.54 16.98 11.67
CA ARG A 274 -6.46 17.58 13.00
C ARG A 274 -7.79 17.43 13.73
N LEU A 275 -7.74 17.40 15.06
CA LEU A 275 -8.93 17.49 15.89
C LEU A 275 -8.68 18.32 17.15
N THR A 276 -9.74 18.97 17.64
CA THR A 276 -9.72 19.63 18.95
C THR A 276 -10.83 19.14 19.86
N VAL A 277 -10.47 18.86 21.13
CA VAL A 277 -11.43 18.49 22.18
C VAL A 277 -11.89 19.75 22.93
N ALA A 278 -13.18 19.82 23.27
CA ALA A 278 -13.77 20.94 23.99
C ALA A 278 -13.10 21.22 25.35
N ARG A 279 -13.28 22.46 25.84
CA ARG A 279 -12.78 22.90 27.15
C ARG A 279 -13.48 22.12 28.27
N GLY A 280 -12.71 21.57 29.22
CA GLY A 280 -13.29 20.81 30.34
C GLY A 280 -12.33 19.88 31.10
N GLY A 281 -11.12 19.65 30.58
CA GLY A 281 -10.09 18.81 31.18
C GLY A 281 -9.08 18.34 30.13
N VAL A 282 -8.00 17.66 30.55
CA VAL A 282 -7.06 17.01 29.63
C VAL A 282 -7.50 15.56 29.44
N PRO A 283 -7.88 15.14 28.22
CA PRO A 283 -8.21 13.74 27.95
C PRO A 283 -7.07 12.80 28.33
N ARG A 284 -7.39 11.64 28.89
CA ARG A 284 -6.42 10.57 29.19
C ARG A 284 -6.10 9.77 27.93
N SER A 285 -7.12 9.48 27.12
CA SER A 285 -6.95 8.82 25.82
C SER A 285 -7.86 9.44 24.76
N VAL A 286 -7.33 9.54 23.55
CA VAL A 286 -8.09 9.90 22.35
C VAL A 286 -7.80 8.83 21.31
N GLU A 287 -8.82 8.10 20.92
CA GLU A 287 -8.75 7.09 19.87
C GLU A 287 -9.53 7.56 18.65
N VAL A 288 -8.99 7.30 17.48
CA VAL A 288 -9.57 7.68 16.20
C VAL A 288 -9.66 6.48 15.27
N SER A 289 -10.71 6.46 14.45
CA SER A 289 -10.79 5.58 13.30
C SER A 289 -11.05 6.42 12.06
N TYR A 290 -10.31 6.19 10.98
CA TYR A 290 -10.31 7.01 9.78
C TYR A 290 -9.85 6.21 8.55
N HIS A 291 -9.96 6.78 7.36
CA HIS A 291 -9.28 6.25 6.19
C HIS A 291 -8.09 7.14 5.87
N ALA A 292 -6.93 6.53 5.64
CA ALA A 292 -5.73 7.21 5.16
C ALA A 292 -5.48 6.85 3.69
N GLY A 293 -5.02 7.83 2.92
CA GLY A 293 -4.62 7.62 1.55
C GLY A 293 -3.16 7.21 1.43
N ALA A 294 -2.83 6.35 0.48
CA ALA A 294 -1.45 6.11 0.07
C ALA A 294 -1.35 5.81 -1.43
N ALA A 295 -0.18 6.04 -2.01
CA ALA A 295 0.10 5.76 -3.41
C ALA A 295 0.16 4.26 -3.74
N GLY A 296 0.36 3.42 -2.73
CA GLY A 296 0.37 1.97 -2.87
C GLY A 296 0.74 1.27 -1.56
N ASP A 297 0.89 -0.05 -1.65
CA ASP A 297 1.18 -0.94 -0.52
C ASP A 297 2.66 -0.87 -0.10
N VAL A 298 3.08 0.28 0.45
CA VAL A 298 4.45 0.55 0.93
C VAL A 298 4.40 1.17 2.33
N GLY A 299 5.29 0.72 3.21
CA GLY A 299 5.40 1.19 4.59
C GLY A 299 4.35 0.61 5.54
N ALA A 300 4.32 1.12 6.76
CA ALA A 300 3.39 0.68 7.78
C ALA A 300 1.98 1.19 7.50
N HIS A 301 1.10 0.28 7.09
CA HIS A 301 -0.31 0.55 6.79
C HIS A 301 -1.19 -0.65 7.16
N SER A 302 -2.49 -0.59 6.83
CA SER A 302 -3.46 -1.65 7.13
C SER A 302 -3.78 -2.58 5.94
N TYR A 303 -3.08 -2.44 4.81
CA TYR A 303 -3.22 -3.32 3.65
C TYR A 303 -2.83 -4.77 3.94
N ASP A 304 -3.23 -5.68 3.04
CA ASP A 304 -2.88 -7.11 3.13
C ASP A 304 -1.41 -7.32 2.75
N ARG A 305 -0.63 -7.80 3.72
CA ARG A 305 0.81 -8.03 3.56
C ARG A 305 1.17 -9.48 3.26
N ALA A 306 0.21 -10.40 3.08
CA ALA A 306 0.49 -11.84 3.01
C ALA A 306 1.58 -12.20 1.99
N ARG A 307 1.53 -11.62 0.78
CA ARG A 307 2.53 -11.86 -0.28
C ARG A 307 3.91 -11.33 0.08
N THR A 308 3.98 -10.10 0.61
CA THR A 308 5.25 -9.47 0.99
C THR A 308 5.86 -10.15 2.22
N LEU A 309 5.04 -10.53 3.21
CA LEU A 309 5.47 -11.31 4.36
C LEU A 309 6.04 -12.67 3.92
N ALA A 310 5.42 -13.35 2.95
CA ALA A 310 5.98 -14.60 2.41
C ALA A 310 7.38 -14.39 1.80
N ALA A 311 7.60 -13.28 1.08
CA ALA A 311 8.93 -12.92 0.57
C ALA A 311 9.92 -12.59 1.70
N ALA A 312 9.47 -11.89 2.75
CA ALA A 312 10.27 -11.57 3.93
C ALA A 312 10.72 -12.82 4.68
N LEU A 313 9.82 -13.77 4.88
CA LEU A 313 10.10 -15.07 5.52
C LEU A 313 11.08 -15.91 4.69
N ALA A 314 10.93 -15.91 3.36
CA ALA A 314 11.86 -16.58 2.46
C ALA A 314 13.27 -15.97 2.53
N ALA A 315 13.37 -14.63 2.52
CA ALA A 315 14.64 -13.92 2.69
C ALA A 315 15.33 -14.23 4.04
N ALA A 316 14.53 -14.44 5.10
CA ALA A 316 14.99 -14.79 6.43
C ALA A 316 15.23 -16.30 6.66
N ALA A 317 14.96 -17.16 5.68
CA ALA A 317 14.92 -18.62 5.84
C ALA A 317 14.05 -19.07 7.04
N VAL A 318 12.88 -18.43 7.20
CA VAL A 318 11.89 -18.73 8.23
C VAL A 318 10.73 -19.52 7.59
N PRO A 319 10.40 -20.74 8.08
CA PRO A 319 9.34 -21.58 7.48
C PRO A 319 7.92 -21.01 7.60
N GLY A 320 7.69 -20.09 8.55
CA GLY A 320 6.46 -19.30 8.68
C GLY A 320 5.87 -19.29 10.09
N PRO A 321 4.95 -18.36 10.39
CA PRO A 321 4.43 -18.15 11.75
C PRO A 321 3.67 -19.34 12.32
N SER A 322 3.06 -20.19 11.48
CA SER A 322 2.34 -21.40 11.91
C SER A 322 3.24 -22.49 12.47
N THR A 323 4.56 -22.37 12.28
CA THR A 323 5.57 -23.32 12.78
C THR A 323 6.31 -22.81 14.02
N ALA A 324 5.79 -21.76 14.66
CA ALA A 324 6.40 -21.14 15.82
C ALA A 324 6.42 -22.08 17.04
N ASP A 325 7.55 -22.13 17.73
CA ASP A 325 7.68 -22.83 19.01
C ASP A 325 7.06 -22.02 20.16
N TRP A 326 6.97 -20.70 19.97
CA TRP A 326 6.42 -19.77 20.93
C TRP A 326 5.75 -18.60 20.22
N GLN A 327 4.57 -18.21 20.71
CA GLN A 327 3.81 -17.08 20.19
C GLN A 327 3.29 -16.19 21.31
N ALA A 328 3.49 -14.88 21.15
CA ALA A 328 2.90 -13.83 22.00
C ALA A 328 1.98 -12.94 21.17
N VAL A 329 0.78 -12.67 21.68
CA VAL A 329 -0.16 -11.72 21.08
C VAL A 329 -0.20 -10.47 21.94
N VAL A 330 0.36 -9.38 21.42
CA VAL A 330 0.43 -8.08 22.06
C VAL A 330 -0.86 -7.32 21.77
N ARG A 331 -1.50 -6.84 22.84
CA ARG A 331 -2.60 -5.89 22.78
C ARG A 331 -2.39 -4.81 23.83
N TYR A 332 -2.57 -3.56 23.48
CA TYR A 332 -2.30 -2.45 24.38
C TYR A 332 -3.13 -2.56 25.67
N GLY A 333 -2.42 -2.55 26.80
CA GLY A 333 -3.03 -2.50 28.14
C GLY A 333 -3.87 -3.71 28.53
N THR A 334 -3.92 -4.77 27.72
CA THR A 334 -4.81 -5.93 27.93
C THR A 334 -4.12 -7.26 27.64
N GLY A 335 -4.67 -8.34 28.18
CA GLY A 335 -4.13 -9.69 27.97
C GLY A 335 -2.78 -9.94 28.67
N PRO A 336 -2.13 -11.08 28.38
CA PRO A 336 -0.88 -11.47 29.02
C PRO A 336 0.33 -10.62 28.58
N TYR A 337 0.24 -9.96 27.42
CA TYR A 337 1.31 -9.14 26.85
C TYR A 337 0.77 -7.73 26.53
N PRO A 338 0.67 -6.83 27.52
CA PRO A 338 0.07 -5.51 27.35
C PRO A 338 0.92 -4.52 26.54
N SER A 339 2.15 -4.89 26.19
CA SER A 339 3.09 -4.07 25.43
C SER A 339 4.12 -4.92 24.68
N LEU A 340 4.77 -4.34 23.67
CA LEU A 340 5.85 -4.99 22.94
C LEU A 340 7.04 -5.32 23.87
N ALA A 341 7.34 -4.43 24.83
CA ALA A 341 8.35 -4.67 25.86
C ALA A 341 8.00 -5.87 26.77
N ALA A 342 6.73 -6.05 27.12
CA ALA A 342 6.29 -7.19 27.93
C ALA A 342 6.45 -8.53 27.16
N ALA A 343 6.13 -8.56 25.87
CA ALA A 343 6.38 -9.72 25.02
C ALA A 343 7.88 -10.00 24.85
N ALA A 344 8.70 -8.96 24.67
CA ALA A 344 10.14 -9.08 24.59
C ALA A 344 10.73 -9.66 25.89
N ALA A 345 10.29 -9.19 27.05
CA ALA A 345 10.73 -9.73 28.35
C ALA A 345 10.35 -11.22 28.52
N ALA A 346 9.14 -11.60 28.08
CA ALA A 346 8.71 -12.99 28.09
C ALA A 346 9.57 -13.87 27.16
N TRP A 347 9.92 -13.37 25.99
CA TRP A 347 10.86 -14.02 25.08
C TRP A 347 12.24 -14.20 25.73
N HIS A 348 12.80 -13.16 26.37
CA HIS A 348 14.10 -13.24 27.05
C HIS A 348 14.13 -14.29 28.17
N ALA A 349 13.00 -14.51 28.84
CA ALA A 349 12.87 -15.43 29.95
C ALA A 349 12.84 -16.92 29.52
N LEU A 350 12.61 -17.20 28.24
CA LEU A 350 12.58 -18.59 27.75
C LEU A 350 13.98 -19.24 27.89
N PRO A 351 14.06 -20.56 28.14
CA PRO A 351 15.34 -21.28 28.19
C PRO A 351 15.95 -21.39 26.78
N ALA A 352 17.28 -21.44 26.67
CA ALA A 352 17.94 -21.48 25.36
C ALA A 352 17.55 -22.75 24.60
N ALA A 353 17.13 -22.59 23.35
CA ALA A 353 16.83 -23.70 22.45
C ALA A 353 17.33 -23.36 21.04
N PRO A 354 18.39 -24.02 20.55
CA PRO A 354 18.90 -23.79 19.21
C PRO A 354 17.81 -24.02 18.16
N GLY A 355 17.70 -23.10 17.19
CA GLY A 355 16.72 -23.21 16.10
C GLY A 355 15.32 -22.67 16.41
N ARG A 356 15.06 -22.23 17.66
CA ARG A 356 13.74 -21.77 18.09
C ARG A 356 13.22 -20.64 17.20
N LEU A 357 11.95 -20.73 16.82
CA LEU A 357 11.17 -19.67 16.20
C LEU A 357 10.18 -19.05 17.20
N GLY A 358 10.41 -17.79 17.56
CA GLY A 358 9.46 -16.96 18.29
C GLY A 358 8.64 -16.06 17.37
N VAL A 359 7.35 -15.87 17.68
CA VAL A 359 6.48 -14.94 16.97
C VAL A 359 5.81 -13.98 17.96
N ILE A 360 6.02 -12.69 17.78
CA ILE A 360 5.31 -11.62 18.49
C ILE A 360 4.34 -10.99 17.49
N VAL A 361 3.04 -11.15 17.74
CA VAL A 361 1.99 -10.54 16.92
C VAL A 361 1.46 -9.30 17.61
N VAL A 362 1.57 -8.13 16.99
CA VAL A 362 0.94 -6.90 17.49
C VAL A 362 -0.44 -6.76 16.86
N ALA A 363 -1.48 -6.94 17.67
CA ALA A 363 -2.83 -7.23 17.19
C ALA A 363 -3.82 -6.06 17.27
N ASP A 364 -3.32 -4.84 17.45
CA ASP A 364 -4.07 -3.58 17.41
C ASP A 364 -3.23 -2.45 16.79
N SER A 365 -3.85 -1.27 16.65
CA SER A 365 -3.21 -0.07 16.08
C SER A 365 -2.87 0.97 17.15
N ALA A 366 -2.64 0.52 18.39
CA ALA A 366 -2.33 1.40 19.50
C ALA A 366 -0.92 2.00 19.37
N THR A 367 -0.68 3.06 20.15
CA THR A 367 0.66 3.63 20.33
C THR A 367 1.34 3.04 21.56
N TYR A 368 2.45 2.34 21.33
CA TYR A 368 3.38 1.83 22.34
C TYR A 368 4.48 2.86 22.58
N ARG A 369 4.94 3.02 23.83
CA ARG A 369 5.94 4.02 24.21
C ARG A 369 7.15 3.38 24.86
N GLY A 370 8.31 3.99 24.63
CA GLY A 370 9.60 3.58 25.18
C GLY A 370 10.36 2.66 24.23
N ASP A 371 11.67 2.59 24.45
CA ASP A 371 12.55 1.75 23.64
C ASP A 371 12.31 0.26 23.95
N VAL A 372 12.39 -0.56 22.91
CA VAL A 372 12.16 -2.01 23.03
C VAL A 372 13.42 -2.76 22.63
N GLU A 373 13.89 -3.59 23.55
CA GLU A 373 15.09 -4.40 23.36
C GLU A 373 14.72 -5.86 23.02
N LEU A 374 15.17 -6.35 21.88
CA LEU A 374 15.00 -7.72 21.40
C LEU A 374 16.33 -8.47 21.50
N ARG A 375 16.43 -9.46 22.38
CA ARG A 375 17.63 -10.28 22.57
C ARG A 375 17.46 -11.61 21.86
N LEU A 376 18.35 -11.94 20.93
CA LEU A 376 18.39 -13.23 20.24
C LEU A 376 19.65 -13.99 20.62
N ARG A 377 19.51 -15.28 20.91
CA ARG A 377 20.65 -16.18 21.14
C ARG A 377 21.05 -16.86 19.82
N PRO A 378 22.26 -17.43 19.73
CA PRO A 378 22.75 -18.04 18.50
C PRO A 378 21.79 -19.12 17.96
N GLY A 379 21.32 -18.91 16.73
CA GLY A 379 20.39 -19.80 16.02
C GLY A 379 18.91 -19.63 16.37
N GLU A 380 18.55 -18.65 17.19
CA GLU A 380 17.15 -18.27 17.40
C GLU A 380 16.66 -17.33 16.28
N ARG A 381 15.38 -17.45 15.92
CA ARG A 381 14.72 -16.57 14.97
C ARG A 381 13.50 -15.93 15.62
N LEU A 382 13.33 -14.63 15.44
CA LEU A 382 12.20 -13.87 15.97
C LEU A 382 11.47 -13.16 14.84
N LEU A 383 10.14 -13.31 14.80
CA LEU A 383 9.25 -12.57 13.92
C LEU A 383 8.41 -11.62 14.78
N VAL A 384 8.46 -10.32 14.50
CA VAL A 384 7.53 -9.33 15.05
C VAL A 384 6.64 -8.86 13.90
N VAL A 385 5.35 -9.18 13.97
CA VAL A 385 4.40 -8.97 12.88
C VAL A 385 3.17 -8.24 13.37
N ALA A 386 2.80 -7.16 12.68
CA ALA A 386 1.52 -6.52 12.87
C ALA A 386 0.44 -7.35 12.16
N GLY A 387 -0.61 -7.74 12.86
CA GLY A 387 -1.69 -8.52 12.24
C GLY A 387 -2.74 -9.02 13.23
N ALA A 388 -3.84 -9.54 12.68
CA ALA A 388 -4.79 -10.30 13.48
C ALA A 388 -4.27 -11.72 13.75
N VAL A 389 -4.83 -12.36 14.76
CA VAL A 389 -4.61 -13.78 15.04
C VAL A 389 -5.98 -14.46 15.06
N THR A 390 -6.14 -15.52 14.28
CA THR A 390 -7.38 -16.32 14.28
C THR A 390 -7.54 -17.06 15.61
N SER A 391 -8.73 -17.60 15.87
CA SER A 391 -8.95 -18.49 17.03
C SER A 391 -8.08 -19.75 17.01
N THR A 392 -7.57 -20.14 15.83
CA THR A 392 -6.64 -21.26 15.65
C THR A 392 -5.16 -20.86 15.76
N GLY A 393 -4.86 -19.60 16.11
CA GLY A 393 -3.49 -19.11 16.28
C GLY A 393 -2.81 -18.64 14.99
N VAL A 394 -3.50 -18.68 13.85
CA VAL A 394 -2.93 -18.29 12.55
C VAL A 394 -2.81 -16.78 12.46
N VAL A 395 -1.62 -16.31 12.06
CA VAL A 395 -1.35 -14.88 11.86
C VAL A 395 -1.90 -14.43 10.51
N VAL A 396 -2.66 -13.34 10.52
CA VAL A 396 -3.21 -12.69 9.32
C VAL A 396 -2.68 -11.25 9.27
N PRO A 397 -1.70 -10.94 8.41
CA PRO A 397 -0.96 -9.67 8.45
C PRO A 397 -1.72 -8.54 7.71
N VAL A 398 -2.89 -8.17 8.24
CA VAL A 398 -3.79 -7.17 7.65
C VAL A 398 -4.49 -6.35 8.74
N GLY A 399 -4.91 -5.13 8.39
CA GLY A 399 -5.92 -4.39 9.14
C GLY A 399 -5.44 -3.63 10.37
N VAL A 400 -4.18 -3.77 10.76
CA VAL A 400 -3.59 -3.07 11.91
C VAL A 400 -2.30 -2.35 11.54
N ARG A 401 -2.08 -1.21 12.19
CA ARG A 401 -0.87 -0.38 12.08
C ARG A 401 -0.43 0.04 13.48
N PRO A 402 0.30 -0.81 14.22
CA PRO A 402 0.86 -0.44 15.50
C PRO A 402 1.93 0.65 15.32
N HIS A 403 2.01 1.54 16.30
CA HIS A 403 2.94 2.65 16.31
C HIS A 403 3.81 2.61 17.57
N LEU A 404 5.12 2.75 17.42
CA LEU A 404 6.09 2.78 18.51
C LEU A 404 6.73 4.18 18.61
N VAL A 405 6.45 4.86 19.70
CA VAL A 405 7.15 6.09 20.11
C VAL A 405 8.38 5.69 20.93
N GLY A 406 9.48 5.48 20.22
CA GLY A 406 10.74 4.96 20.74
C GLY A 406 11.52 4.21 19.65
N GLY A 407 12.70 3.71 19.99
CA GLY A 407 13.53 2.88 19.12
C GLY A 407 13.37 1.38 19.37
N LEU A 408 13.86 0.59 18.42
CA LEU A 408 14.04 -0.86 18.56
C LEU A 408 15.53 -1.18 18.62
N HIS A 409 15.97 -1.85 19.67
CA HIS A 409 17.35 -2.29 19.83
C HIS A 409 17.42 -3.80 19.75
N VAL A 410 18.19 -4.32 18.79
CA VAL A 410 18.34 -5.76 18.56
C VAL A 410 19.72 -6.17 19.04
N LEU A 411 19.77 -7.03 20.06
CA LEU A 411 20.99 -7.57 20.61
C LEU A 411 21.10 -9.04 20.25
N ALA A 412 22.16 -9.41 19.54
CA ALA A 412 22.52 -10.80 19.28
C ALA A 412 23.91 -11.08 19.85
N GLN A 413 24.29 -12.36 19.90
CA GLN A 413 25.64 -12.77 20.27
C GLN A 413 26.40 -13.19 19.01
N ALA A 414 27.61 -12.67 18.83
CA ALA A 414 28.49 -12.98 17.69
C ALA A 414 29.10 -14.38 17.76
N VAL A 415 28.25 -15.40 17.80
CA VAL A 415 28.63 -16.82 17.89
C VAL A 415 27.99 -17.57 16.73
N ARG A 416 28.79 -18.37 16.02
CA ARG A 416 28.31 -19.13 14.87
C ARG A 416 27.40 -20.27 15.32
N ALA A 417 26.18 -20.31 14.79
CA ALA A 417 25.24 -21.40 14.97
C ALA A 417 24.99 -22.17 13.65
N PRO A 418 24.51 -23.42 13.69
CA PRO A 418 24.13 -24.17 12.49
C PRO A 418 22.91 -23.57 11.76
N VAL A 419 22.00 -22.96 12.51
CA VAL A 419 20.83 -22.22 12.01
C VAL A 419 21.15 -20.73 12.10
N PRO A 420 20.83 -19.92 11.07
CA PRO A 420 21.07 -18.48 11.13
C PRO A 420 20.20 -17.80 12.20
N THR A 421 20.80 -16.89 12.95
CA THR A 421 20.12 -16.01 13.90
C THR A 421 19.45 -14.89 13.12
N GLY A 422 18.13 -14.75 13.23
CA GLY A 422 17.38 -13.87 12.34
C GLY A 422 16.26 -13.10 13.01
N LEU A 423 16.06 -11.85 12.58
CA LEU A 423 14.93 -11.02 12.97
C LEU A 423 14.12 -10.60 11.74
N VAL A 424 12.80 -10.76 11.81
CA VAL A 424 11.86 -10.22 10.83
C VAL A 424 10.93 -9.23 11.54
N LEU A 425 10.89 -8.00 11.06
CA LEU A 425 9.93 -6.97 11.45
C LEU A 425 8.97 -6.77 10.28
N ASP A 426 7.66 -6.93 10.51
CA ASP A 426 6.64 -6.71 9.49
C ASP A 426 5.50 -5.81 9.97
N GLY A 427 5.22 -4.73 9.22
CA GLY A 427 4.03 -3.90 9.42
C GLY A 427 4.08 -2.91 10.59
N LEU A 428 5.27 -2.54 11.08
CA LEU A 428 5.43 -1.64 12.25
C LEU A 428 5.74 -0.20 11.83
N SER A 429 5.11 0.78 12.50
CA SER A 429 5.54 2.18 12.45
C SER A 429 6.39 2.49 13.68
N VAL A 430 7.62 3.00 13.48
CA VAL A 430 8.59 3.27 14.56
C VAL A 430 9.07 4.72 14.42
N GLU A 431 8.94 5.52 15.49
CA GLU A 431 9.42 6.92 15.47
C GLU A 431 10.94 7.02 15.58
N GLY A 432 11.55 6.19 16.42
CA GLY A 432 12.99 6.19 16.65
C GLY A 432 13.76 5.31 15.66
N ASP A 433 15.02 5.06 16.01
CA ASP A 433 15.91 4.21 15.23
C ASP A 433 15.60 2.73 15.43
N VAL A 434 15.88 1.93 14.40
CA VAL A 434 16.00 0.48 14.51
C VAL A 434 17.49 0.16 14.49
N LEU A 435 18.05 -0.13 15.66
CA LEU A 435 19.46 -0.36 15.86
C LEU A 435 19.77 -1.84 16.05
N THR A 436 20.71 -2.37 15.28
CA THR A 436 21.19 -3.74 15.42
C THR A 436 22.61 -3.79 15.97
N GLY A 437 22.85 -4.70 16.91
CA GLY A 437 24.18 -5.06 17.39
C GLY A 437 24.77 -6.26 16.64
N ASP A 438 26.01 -6.60 16.97
CA ASP A 438 26.73 -7.75 16.43
C ASP A 438 26.02 -9.10 16.61
N GLY A 439 26.27 -10.02 15.67
CA GLY A 439 25.88 -11.43 15.79
C GLY A 439 24.54 -11.83 15.14
N LEU A 440 23.86 -10.90 14.48
CA LEU A 440 22.71 -11.20 13.65
C LEU A 440 23.16 -11.67 12.27
N ASP A 441 22.63 -12.80 11.77
CA ASP A 441 22.92 -13.29 10.42
C ASP A 441 21.97 -12.65 9.39
N THR A 442 20.70 -12.46 9.75
CA THR A 442 19.70 -11.84 8.87
C THR A 442 18.80 -10.85 9.61
N LEU A 443 18.65 -9.65 9.05
CA LEU A 443 17.62 -8.69 9.42
C LEU A 443 16.66 -8.51 8.25
N VAL A 444 15.35 -8.59 8.47
CA VAL A 444 14.36 -8.25 7.47
C VAL A 444 13.41 -7.20 8.03
N VAL A 445 13.34 -6.07 7.35
CA VAL A 445 12.39 -4.98 7.61
C VAL A 445 11.41 -4.94 6.44
N SER A 446 10.18 -5.34 6.70
CA SER A 446 9.14 -5.56 5.69
C SER A 446 7.90 -4.72 5.99
N ASN A 447 7.36 -3.97 5.02
CA ASN A 447 6.18 -3.13 5.22
C ASN A 447 6.24 -2.24 6.48
N CYS A 448 7.43 -1.75 6.85
CA CYS A 448 7.62 -0.91 8.02
C CYS A 448 7.79 0.55 7.61
N THR A 449 7.39 1.46 8.48
CA THR A 449 7.76 2.88 8.38
C THR A 449 8.61 3.24 9.58
N VAL A 450 9.91 3.41 9.35
CA VAL A 450 10.87 3.86 10.37
C VAL A 450 11.14 5.35 10.12
N LEU A 451 10.68 6.19 11.05
CA LEU A 451 10.88 7.63 10.97
C LEU A 451 12.30 8.06 11.40
N GLY A 452 13.00 7.21 12.14
CA GLY A 452 14.44 7.30 12.36
C GLY A 452 15.24 6.47 11.34
N GLY A 453 16.49 6.21 11.69
CA GLY A 453 17.43 5.42 10.90
C GLY A 453 17.34 3.92 11.16
N LEU A 454 17.63 3.14 10.12
CA LEU A 454 18.02 1.74 10.26
C LEU A 454 19.54 1.70 10.39
N GLY A 455 20.06 1.38 11.57
CA GLY A 455 21.49 1.50 11.87
C GLY A 455 22.02 0.31 12.66
N GLY A 456 23.33 0.22 12.77
CA GLY A 456 23.95 -0.80 13.62
C GLY A 456 25.44 -0.95 13.41
N ASP A 457 26.14 -1.27 14.50
CA ASP A 457 27.52 -1.72 14.46
C ASP A 457 27.49 -3.25 14.45
N THR A 458 27.39 -3.81 13.24
CA THR A 458 27.37 -5.26 13.06
C THR A 458 28.52 -5.71 12.18
N THR A 459 29.08 -6.88 12.45
CA THR A 459 30.05 -7.53 11.58
C THR A 459 29.51 -7.77 10.16
N ALA A 460 30.40 -7.85 9.16
CA ALA A 460 30.10 -8.07 7.75
C ALA A 460 29.37 -9.37 7.37
N ARG A 461 28.86 -10.12 8.35
CA ARG A 461 28.09 -11.35 8.15
C ARG A 461 26.59 -11.11 8.02
N CYS A 462 26.07 -10.01 8.54
CA CYS A 462 24.64 -9.73 8.51
C CYS A 462 24.20 -9.35 7.09
N THR A 463 23.13 -10.00 6.60
CA THR A 463 22.40 -9.53 5.41
C THR A 463 21.11 -8.86 5.86
N SER A 464 20.97 -7.58 5.52
CA SER A 464 19.80 -6.78 5.86
C SER A 464 18.91 -6.60 4.64
N TRP A 465 17.63 -6.89 4.79
CA TRP A 465 16.62 -6.77 3.74
C TRP A 465 15.63 -5.66 4.07
N LEU A 466 15.38 -4.76 3.11
CA LEU A 466 14.26 -3.83 3.15
C LEU A 466 13.26 -4.22 2.06
N LEU A 467 12.04 -4.55 2.45
CA LEU A 467 10.97 -4.96 1.53
C LEU A 467 9.76 -4.05 1.73
N ARG A 468 9.33 -3.32 0.69
CA ARG A 468 8.17 -2.40 0.77
C ARG A 468 8.17 -1.51 2.00
N SER A 469 9.34 -1.02 2.39
CA SER A 469 9.52 -0.26 3.63
C SER A 469 9.95 1.18 3.36
N VAL A 470 9.59 2.07 4.27
CA VAL A 470 9.97 3.49 4.25
C VAL A 470 10.86 3.75 5.44
N VAL A 471 12.08 4.22 5.20
CA VAL A 471 13.05 4.53 6.26
C VAL A 471 13.66 5.91 6.04
N GLU A 472 14.02 6.60 7.11
CA GLU A 472 14.71 7.90 6.96
C GLU A 472 16.12 7.69 6.41
N SER A 473 16.87 6.77 6.99
CA SER A 473 18.25 6.51 6.61
C SER A 473 18.61 5.04 6.81
N VAL A 474 19.66 4.59 6.12
CA VAL A 474 20.24 3.25 6.32
C VAL A 474 21.73 3.42 6.56
N GLY A 475 22.19 3.14 7.78
CA GLY A 475 23.57 3.23 8.20
C GLY A 475 24.08 1.88 8.69
N LEU A 476 24.42 0.99 7.75
CA LEU A 476 24.82 -0.38 8.03
C LEU A 476 26.21 -0.66 7.42
N PRO A 477 27.26 0.06 7.88
CA PRO A 477 28.60 -0.08 7.31
C PRO A 477 29.11 -1.52 7.51
N GLY A 478 29.80 -2.05 6.49
CA GLY A 478 30.33 -3.42 6.53
C GLY A 478 29.31 -4.51 6.15
N GLN A 479 28.01 -4.21 6.07
CA GLN A 479 26.97 -5.21 5.78
C GLN A 479 26.58 -5.28 4.30
N ARG A 480 25.94 -6.39 3.94
CA ARG A 480 25.17 -6.47 2.69
C ARG A 480 23.74 -6.01 2.95
N VAL A 481 23.27 -5.05 2.17
CA VAL A 481 21.90 -4.52 2.22
C VAL A 481 21.21 -4.78 0.89
N VAL A 482 20.03 -5.41 0.93
CA VAL A 482 19.18 -5.65 -0.23
C VAL A 482 17.85 -4.95 -0.01
N ALA A 483 17.57 -3.91 -0.79
CA ALA A 483 16.31 -3.19 -0.74
C ALA A 483 15.47 -3.49 -2.00
N ARG A 484 14.18 -3.76 -1.79
CA ARG A 484 13.20 -4.00 -2.85
C ARG A 484 11.92 -3.21 -2.60
N ASP A 485 11.39 -2.56 -3.63
CA ASP A 485 10.15 -1.79 -3.56
C ASP A 485 10.14 -0.80 -2.38
N SER A 486 11.29 -0.25 -1.99
CA SER A 486 11.46 0.50 -0.74
C SER A 486 11.89 1.95 -0.98
N ALA A 487 11.60 2.82 -0.03
CA ALA A 487 11.94 4.24 -0.10
C ALA A 487 12.85 4.65 1.07
N VAL A 488 13.90 5.40 0.74
CA VAL A 488 14.77 6.06 1.72
C VAL A 488 14.69 7.56 1.47
N TYR A 489 14.13 8.33 2.41
CA TYR A 489 13.79 9.74 2.16
C TYR A 489 14.71 10.77 2.84
N GLY A 490 15.55 10.34 3.78
CA GLY A 490 16.44 11.20 4.56
C GLY A 490 17.90 11.15 4.12
N ARG A 491 18.83 11.30 5.08
CA ARG A 491 20.17 11.86 4.83
C ARG A 491 21.20 10.99 4.11
N ALA A 492 21.12 9.65 4.16
CA ALA A 492 21.99 8.78 3.34
C ALA A 492 21.62 7.29 3.45
N VAL A 493 22.09 6.52 2.46
CA VAL A 493 22.26 5.06 2.53
C VAL A 493 23.76 4.73 2.54
N ALA A 494 24.23 4.02 3.56
CA ALA A 494 25.61 3.55 3.69
C ALA A 494 25.67 2.05 3.99
N ALA A 495 26.36 1.29 3.13
CA ALA A 495 26.56 -0.15 3.27
C ALA A 495 27.88 -0.61 2.62
N ASP A 496 28.31 -1.85 2.83
CA ASP A 496 29.47 -2.39 2.08
C ASP A 496 29.04 -2.94 0.71
N ASP A 497 27.97 -3.73 0.67
CA ASP A 497 27.39 -4.28 -0.57
C ASP A 497 25.89 -3.91 -0.63
N LEU A 498 25.53 -3.01 -1.55
CA LEU A 498 24.18 -2.46 -1.67
C LEU A 498 23.52 -2.88 -2.97
N GLU A 499 22.39 -3.58 -2.86
CA GLU A 499 21.53 -3.97 -3.97
C GLU A 499 20.17 -3.27 -3.86
N LEU A 500 19.84 -2.44 -4.84
CA LEU A 500 18.55 -1.75 -4.94
C LEU A 500 17.75 -2.31 -6.12
N VAL A 501 16.50 -2.69 -5.88
CA VAL A 501 15.55 -3.11 -6.93
C VAL A 501 14.25 -2.35 -6.74
N ALA A 502 13.79 -1.61 -7.75
CA ALA A 502 12.56 -0.81 -7.66
C ALA A 502 12.53 0.09 -6.40
N CYS A 503 13.64 0.77 -6.09
CA CYS A 503 13.74 1.61 -4.89
C CYS A 503 13.83 3.10 -5.24
N THR A 504 13.34 3.96 -4.35
CA THR A 504 13.54 5.41 -4.46
C THR A 504 14.40 5.89 -3.29
N VAL A 505 15.60 6.40 -3.58
CA VAL A 505 16.51 6.96 -2.58
C VAL A 505 16.67 8.45 -2.84
N LEU A 506 16.16 9.26 -1.92
CA LEU A 506 16.16 10.71 -2.02
C LEU A 506 17.47 11.35 -1.56
N GLY A 507 18.21 10.65 -0.70
CA GLY A 507 19.49 11.08 -0.13
C GLY A 507 20.72 10.53 -0.87
N ASP A 508 21.91 10.85 -0.33
CA ASP A 508 23.18 10.35 -0.85
C ASP A 508 23.36 8.85 -0.61
N VAL A 509 24.10 8.19 -1.49
CA VAL A 509 24.38 6.74 -1.42
C VAL A 509 25.88 6.51 -1.37
N ALA A 510 26.33 5.77 -0.37
CA ALA A 510 27.72 5.34 -0.22
C ALA A 510 27.79 3.82 -0.10
N ALA A 511 28.49 3.16 -1.01
CA ALA A 511 28.73 1.72 -0.91
C ALA A 511 30.07 1.30 -1.50
N ARG A 512 30.67 0.20 -1.04
CA ARG A 512 31.86 -0.34 -1.73
C ARG A 512 31.44 -1.05 -3.01
N ARG A 513 30.43 -1.92 -2.94
CA ARG A 513 29.76 -2.56 -4.08
C ARG A 513 28.35 -2.05 -4.20
N PHE A 514 27.94 -1.73 -5.43
CA PHE A 514 26.64 -1.15 -5.69
C PHE A 514 26.00 -1.75 -6.94
N SER A 515 24.75 -2.21 -6.82
CA SER A 515 23.89 -2.50 -7.96
C SER A 515 22.50 -1.89 -7.80
N ALA A 516 21.97 -1.38 -8.92
CA ALA A 516 20.62 -0.83 -8.99
C ALA A 516 19.89 -1.37 -10.23
N LEU A 517 18.64 -1.76 -10.02
CA LEU A 517 17.68 -2.16 -11.05
C LEU A 517 16.35 -1.42 -10.81
N ASP A 518 15.74 -0.85 -11.85
CA ASP A 518 14.44 -0.18 -11.80
C ASP A 518 14.33 0.92 -10.71
N SER A 519 15.45 1.51 -10.29
CA SER A 519 15.53 2.36 -9.10
C SER A 519 15.80 3.83 -9.44
N ILE A 520 15.45 4.73 -8.53
CA ILE A 520 15.69 6.18 -8.61
C ILE A 520 16.64 6.60 -7.49
N LEU A 521 17.73 7.26 -7.86
CA LEU A 521 18.66 7.90 -6.93
C LEU A 521 18.76 9.39 -7.26
N THR A 522 18.29 10.26 -6.37
CA THR A 522 18.36 11.73 -6.55
C THR A 522 19.58 12.35 -5.86
N GLY A 523 20.20 11.64 -4.92
CA GLY A 523 21.44 12.04 -4.26
C GLY A 523 22.70 11.62 -5.02
N THR A 524 23.85 11.93 -4.44
CA THR A 524 25.16 11.58 -4.99
C THR A 524 25.48 10.11 -4.69
N LEU A 525 25.94 9.36 -5.70
CA LEU A 525 26.44 7.99 -5.54
C LEU A 525 27.97 7.99 -5.39
N THR A 526 28.45 7.53 -4.23
CA THR A 526 29.87 7.24 -3.98
C THR A 526 30.07 5.73 -3.91
N ALA A 527 30.70 5.16 -4.94
CA ALA A 527 30.97 3.73 -5.02
C ALA A 527 32.48 3.44 -4.93
N GLY A 528 32.87 2.44 -4.13
CA GLY A 528 34.28 1.99 -4.04
C GLY A 528 34.74 1.15 -5.24
N GLU A 529 33.81 0.45 -5.88
CA GLU A 529 33.97 -0.32 -7.12
C GLU A 529 33.08 0.27 -8.23
N VAL A 530 33.25 -0.18 -9.47
CA VAL A 530 32.40 0.28 -10.60
C VAL A 530 30.94 -0.15 -10.35
N PRO A 531 29.99 0.80 -10.29
CA PRO A 531 28.59 0.50 -9.99
C PRO A 531 27.91 -0.25 -11.16
N ARG A 532 27.01 -1.19 -10.83
CA ARG A 532 26.21 -1.95 -11.80
C ARG A 532 24.78 -1.41 -11.85
N VAL A 533 24.54 -0.47 -12.76
CA VAL A 533 23.25 0.22 -12.87
C VAL A 533 22.54 -0.22 -14.15
N ARG A 534 21.29 -0.69 -14.03
CA ARG A 534 20.45 -1.11 -15.15
C ARG A 534 19.06 -0.52 -14.98
N HIS A 535 18.48 0.01 -16.07
CA HIS A 535 17.11 0.55 -16.06
C HIS A 535 16.85 1.41 -14.82
N SER A 536 17.77 2.31 -14.46
CA SER A 536 17.70 3.07 -13.21
C SER A 536 18.16 4.48 -13.45
N HIS A 537 17.58 5.41 -12.70
CA HIS A 537 17.92 6.82 -12.75
C HIS A 537 18.99 7.13 -11.71
N LEU A 538 20.09 7.75 -12.17
CA LEU A 538 21.06 8.43 -11.34
C LEU A 538 20.95 9.93 -11.60
N ARG A 539 21.12 10.73 -10.56
CA ARG A 539 21.19 12.20 -10.63
C ARG A 539 22.03 12.66 -11.82
N SER A 540 21.49 13.57 -12.62
CA SER A 540 22.15 14.12 -13.82
C SER A 540 21.66 15.53 -14.14
N ASP A 541 22.30 16.23 -15.08
CA ASP A 541 21.92 17.61 -15.41
C ASP A 541 20.61 17.72 -16.22
N THR A 542 20.03 16.59 -16.67
CA THR A 542 18.81 16.55 -17.50
C THR A 542 17.89 15.40 -17.10
N GLY A 543 16.58 15.66 -17.02
CA GLY A 543 15.58 14.59 -16.82
C GLY A 543 15.45 14.11 -15.37
N GLU A 544 15.60 15.02 -14.40
CA GLU A 544 15.39 14.73 -12.98
C GLU A 544 13.95 14.28 -12.68
N PRO A 545 13.77 13.31 -11.76
CA PRO A 545 12.46 12.81 -11.38
C PRO A 545 11.65 13.89 -10.68
N VAL A 546 10.37 13.97 -11.04
CA VAL A 546 9.41 14.87 -10.40
C VAL A 546 8.40 14.02 -9.63
N PHE A 547 8.28 14.28 -8.34
CA PHE A 547 7.35 13.59 -7.45
C PHE A 547 6.17 14.49 -7.11
N ASP A 548 4.99 13.89 -6.89
CA ASP A 548 3.83 14.62 -6.34
C ASP A 548 4.13 15.09 -4.91
N SER A 549 4.90 14.31 -4.14
CA SER A 549 5.46 14.73 -2.87
C SER A 549 6.67 13.87 -2.49
N VAL A 550 7.61 14.47 -1.76
CA VAL A 550 8.74 13.81 -1.11
C VAL A 550 8.58 13.74 0.42
N ASP A 551 7.49 14.29 0.96
CA ASP A 551 7.16 14.20 2.37
C ASP A 551 6.59 12.80 2.68
N PRO A 552 7.22 12.00 3.57
CA PRO A 552 6.74 10.67 3.96
C PRO A 552 5.38 10.69 4.69
N ALA A 553 4.86 11.85 5.11
CA ALA A 553 3.50 11.98 5.64
C ALA A 553 2.44 12.15 4.54
N HIS A 554 2.86 12.56 3.35
CA HIS A 554 1.93 12.87 2.27
C HIS A 554 1.43 11.58 1.60
N PRO A 555 0.12 11.44 1.31
CA PRO A 555 -0.45 10.24 0.67
C PRO A 555 0.23 9.86 -0.65
N ALA A 556 0.65 10.86 -1.43
CA ALA A 556 1.35 10.68 -2.70
C ALA A 556 2.88 10.58 -2.58
N PHE A 557 3.40 10.21 -1.40
CA PHE A 557 4.84 10.09 -1.15
C PHE A 557 5.54 9.24 -2.22
N CYS A 558 6.57 9.82 -2.84
CA CYS A 558 7.38 9.24 -3.92
C CYS A 558 6.59 8.81 -5.18
N ARG A 559 5.31 9.17 -5.31
CA ARG A 559 4.56 8.93 -6.55
C ARG A 559 5.05 9.90 -7.63
N LEU A 560 5.32 9.39 -8.83
CA LEU A 560 5.75 10.23 -9.94
C LEU A 560 4.62 11.19 -10.35
N ALA A 561 5.00 12.45 -10.50
CA ALA A 561 4.12 13.51 -10.96
C ALA A 561 3.80 13.35 -12.45
N PRO A 562 2.67 13.89 -12.93
CA PRO A 562 2.27 13.77 -14.34
C PRO A 562 3.27 14.39 -15.34
N GLY A 563 4.06 15.37 -14.89
CA GLY A 563 5.10 16.02 -15.68
C GLY A 563 6.48 15.38 -15.55
N CYS A 564 6.59 14.22 -14.90
CA CYS A 564 7.85 13.50 -14.76
C CYS A 564 8.37 13.04 -16.14
N PRO A 565 9.69 13.12 -16.42
CA PRO A 565 10.26 12.75 -17.71
C PRO A 565 9.98 11.28 -18.09
N PRO A 566 9.80 10.98 -19.39
CA PRO A 566 9.51 9.62 -19.86
C PRO A 566 10.62 8.62 -19.52
N GLU A 567 11.87 9.07 -19.41
CA GLU A 567 13.01 8.27 -18.97
C GLU A 567 12.84 7.70 -17.57
N VAL A 568 11.98 8.31 -16.74
CA VAL A 568 11.64 7.85 -15.39
C VAL A 568 10.29 7.13 -15.37
N THR A 569 9.28 7.62 -16.09
CA THR A 569 7.94 7.02 -16.09
C THR A 569 7.82 5.74 -16.94
N THR A 570 8.78 5.48 -17.83
CA THR A 570 8.84 4.29 -18.71
C THR A 570 10.23 3.65 -18.78
N GLY A 571 11.15 4.07 -17.89
CA GLY A 571 12.56 3.65 -17.93
C GLY A 571 12.87 2.28 -17.35
N ALA A 572 11.91 1.65 -16.67
CA ALA A 572 12.09 0.34 -16.04
C ALA A 572 12.28 -0.77 -17.09
N GLY A 573 12.82 -1.91 -16.67
CA GLY A 573 13.06 -3.06 -17.56
C GLY A 573 11.80 -3.63 -18.22
N ASP A 574 10.63 -3.38 -17.63
CA ASP A 574 9.31 -3.73 -18.14
C ASP A 574 8.62 -2.58 -18.91
N ASN A 575 9.35 -1.50 -19.21
CA ASN A 575 8.84 -0.21 -19.71
C ASN A 575 7.86 0.48 -18.75
N GLY A 576 7.87 0.11 -17.47
CA GLY A 576 7.13 0.75 -16.40
C GLY A 576 7.85 1.94 -15.78
N GLU A 577 7.28 2.46 -14.71
CA GLU A 577 7.88 3.57 -13.96
C GLU A 577 9.01 3.08 -13.05
N LEU A 578 10.06 3.89 -12.91
CA LEU A 578 11.14 3.63 -11.97
C LEU A 578 10.72 3.90 -10.51
N GLY A 579 11.43 3.29 -9.58
CA GLY A 579 11.37 3.61 -8.15
C GLY A 579 10.40 2.73 -7.35
N VAL A 580 10.13 3.17 -6.12
CA VAL A 580 9.38 2.43 -5.08
C VAL A 580 8.02 1.91 -5.55
N HIS A 581 7.36 2.62 -6.46
CA HIS A 581 6.03 2.33 -6.97
C HIS A 581 6.01 1.53 -8.27
N ASN A 582 7.17 1.11 -8.80
CA ASN A 582 7.28 0.29 -10.03
C ASN A 582 6.31 -0.91 -10.01
N HIS A 583 6.20 -1.60 -8.87
CA HIS A 583 5.33 -2.75 -8.68
C HIS A 583 3.83 -2.49 -8.93
N LEU A 584 3.38 -1.24 -8.99
CA LEU A 584 1.99 -0.87 -9.26
C LEU A 584 1.67 -0.93 -10.76
N GLY A 585 2.68 -0.85 -11.64
CA GLY A 585 2.50 -0.94 -13.09
C GLY A 585 1.69 0.21 -13.69
N HIS A 586 1.80 1.43 -13.12
CA HIS A 586 1.03 2.60 -13.56
C HIS A 586 1.21 2.94 -15.04
N GLY A 587 2.45 2.87 -15.55
CA GLY A 587 2.75 3.14 -16.96
C GLY A 587 1.97 2.22 -17.90
N GLY A 588 1.94 0.91 -17.60
CA GLY A 588 1.14 -0.05 -18.37
C GLY A 588 -0.36 0.24 -18.31
N ARG A 589 -0.91 0.52 -17.12
CA ARG A 589 -2.33 0.87 -16.98
C ARG A 589 -2.72 2.11 -17.79
N LEU A 590 -1.87 3.13 -17.81
CA LEU A 590 -2.10 4.36 -18.56
C LEU A 590 -1.96 4.16 -20.07
N ALA A 591 -1.00 3.34 -20.52
CA ALA A 591 -0.84 2.98 -21.92
C ALA A 591 -2.05 2.19 -22.43
N GLU A 592 -2.55 1.24 -21.64
CA GLU A 592 -3.76 0.49 -21.97
C GLU A 592 -4.99 1.43 -22.00
N LEU A 593 -5.14 2.34 -21.04
CA LEU A 593 -6.22 3.31 -21.05
C LEU A 593 -6.19 4.18 -22.32
N ALA A 594 -5.03 4.72 -22.68
CA ALA A 594 -4.87 5.54 -23.87
C ALA A 594 -5.30 4.75 -25.13
N PHE A 595 -4.86 3.50 -25.25
CA PHE A 595 -5.26 2.62 -26.34
C PHE A 595 -6.78 2.37 -26.38
N GLN A 596 -7.42 2.14 -25.24
CA GLN A 596 -8.87 1.91 -25.17
C GLN A 596 -9.69 3.15 -25.47
N LEU A 597 -9.23 4.34 -25.07
CA LEU A 597 -9.96 5.59 -25.29
C LEU A 597 -10.27 5.83 -26.77
N ASP A 598 -9.28 5.61 -27.65
CA ASP A 598 -9.46 5.79 -29.10
C ASP A 598 -10.62 4.94 -29.67
N GLY A 599 -10.81 3.73 -29.14
CA GLY A 599 -11.88 2.81 -29.57
C GLY A 599 -13.26 3.05 -28.94
N HIS A 600 -13.37 4.00 -28.00
CA HIS A 600 -14.59 4.29 -27.23
C HIS A 600 -15.11 5.73 -27.39
N LEU A 601 -14.37 6.60 -28.08
CA LEU A 601 -14.78 7.99 -28.31
C LEU A 601 -15.84 8.15 -29.40
N ARG A 602 -16.59 9.26 -29.32
CA ARG A 602 -17.48 9.70 -30.40
C ARG A 602 -16.66 10.37 -31.51
N PRO A 603 -17.08 10.28 -32.78
CA PRO A 603 -16.47 11.05 -33.86
C PRO A 603 -16.38 12.55 -33.52
N GLY A 604 -15.23 13.15 -33.76
CA GLY A 604 -14.98 14.57 -33.50
C GLY A 604 -14.70 14.93 -32.03
N THR A 605 -14.53 13.94 -31.14
CA THR A 605 -14.09 14.16 -29.76
C THR A 605 -12.63 13.76 -29.55
N VAL A 606 -11.98 14.41 -28.59
CA VAL A 606 -10.59 14.16 -28.18
C VAL A 606 -10.60 13.86 -26.68
N ALA A 607 -10.04 12.71 -26.29
CA ALA A 607 -9.87 12.36 -24.88
C ALA A 607 -8.52 12.79 -24.34
N GLY A 608 -8.47 13.09 -23.05
CA GLY A 608 -7.24 13.35 -22.31
C GLY A 608 -7.34 12.82 -20.91
N THR A 609 -6.26 12.24 -20.41
CA THR A 609 -6.18 11.78 -19.03
C THR A 609 -5.77 12.93 -18.12
N CYS A 610 -6.53 13.14 -17.05
CA CYS A 610 -6.22 14.07 -15.98
C CYS A 610 -6.08 13.28 -14.68
N PHE A 611 -5.20 13.73 -13.79
CA PHE A 611 -5.08 13.16 -12.46
C PHE A 611 -5.74 14.09 -11.47
N ALA A 612 -6.70 13.55 -10.73
CA ALA A 612 -7.34 14.26 -9.65
C ALA A 612 -6.44 14.17 -8.40
N THR A 613 -6.39 15.27 -7.65
CA THR A 613 -5.68 15.40 -6.37
C THR A 613 -6.64 15.30 -5.22
#